data_AF-A0A1D2MRI0-F1
#
_entry.id   AF-A0A1D2MRI0-F1
#
_cell.length_a   1.000
_cell.length_b   1.000
_cell.length_c   1.000
_cell.angle_alpha   90.00
_cell.angle_beta   90.00
_cell.angle_gamma   90.00
#
_symmetry.space_group_name_H-M   'P 1'
#
loop_
_entity.id
_entity.type
_entity.pdbx_description
1 polymer ?
#
loop_
_entity_poly.entity_id
_entity_poly.type
_entity_poly.pdbx_seq_one_letter_code
_entity_poly.pdbx_strand_id
1 'polypeptide(L)'
;MRLTLALLKKKMPNGYIWAGKHRLAHHVYPHNIQRMVTRLQIEEKNMLYLRHPYLTPEQDRGHAIALDKHEDWIRRMNLYRAAVRVRPSVRLEEKFDKLRTTDSWEV
;
A
#
# COMPACT_ATOMS: atom_id res chain seq x y z
N MET A 1 33.89 11.82 -36.89
CA MET A 1 33.07 13.03 -36.64
C MET A 1 32.26 12.85 -35.36
N ARG A 2 32.72 13.42 -34.22
CA ARG A 2 32.06 13.30 -32.91
C ARG A 2 31.42 14.62 -32.42
N LEU A 3 31.71 15.75 -33.08
CA LEU A 3 31.22 17.08 -32.72
C LEU A 3 29.73 17.28 -33.01
N THR A 4 29.20 16.63 -34.05
CA THR A 4 27.77 16.68 -34.41
C THR A 4 26.87 16.07 -33.32
N LEU A 5 27.35 15.03 -32.62
CA LEU A 5 26.65 14.36 -31.51
C LEU A 5 26.48 15.27 -30.27
N ALA A 6 27.43 16.18 -30.01
CA ALA A 6 27.35 17.12 -28.90
C ALA A 6 26.33 18.24 -29.15
N LEU A 7 26.17 18.64 -30.41
CA LEU A 7 25.26 19.72 -30.84
C LEU A 7 23.80 19.26 -31.00
N LEU A 8 23.54 17.95 -31.08
CA LEU A 8 22.20 17.36 -31.25
C LEU A 8 21.48 17.06 -29.92
N LYS A 9 22.01 17.48 -28.77
CA LYS A 9 21.34 17.25 -27.48
C LYS A 9 20.12 18.18 -27.34
N LYS A 10 18.94 17.59 -27.15
CA LYS A 10 17.68 18.30 -26.87
C LYS A 10 17.88 19.22 -25.65
N LYS A 11 17.52 20.50 -25.76
CA LYS A 11 17.70 21.52 -24.72
C LYS A 11 16.83 21.20 -23.50
N MET A 12 17.36 20.44 -22.55
CA MET A 12 16.73 20.15 -21.26
C MET A 12 17.21 21.13 -20.20
N PRO A 13 16.39 21.46 -19.19
CA PRO A 13 16.86 22.31 -18.09
C PRO A 13 18.00 21.66 -17.31
N ASN A 14 18.96 22.47 -16.85
CA ASN A 14 20.06 22.00 -16.02
C ASN A 14 19.56 21.69 -14.60
N GLY A 15 19.98 20.55 -14.03
CA GLY A 15 19.60 20.14 -12.68
C GLY A 15 18.29 19.34 -12.63
N TYR A 16 17.57 19.43 -11.50
CA TYR A 16 16.33 18.67 -11.33
C TYR A 16 15.19 19.26 -12.17
N ILE A 17 14.80 18.54 -13.21
CA ILE A 17 13.92 19.02 -14.29
C ILE A 17 12.50 19.43 -13.85
N TRP A 18 12.04 19.00 -12.67
CA TRP A 18 10.67 19.24 -12.18
C TRP A 18 10.57 20.34 -11.12
N ALA A 19 11.69 20.95 -10.70
CA ALA A 19 11.68 22.02 -9.70
C ALA A 19 12.64 23.16 -10.06
N GLY A 20 12.53 24.28 -9.34
CA GLY A 20 13.34 25.47 -9.56
C GLY A 20 12.85 26.38 -10.70
N LYS A 21 13.70 27.34 -11.08
CA LYS A 21 13.36 28.41 -12.04
C LYS A 21 13.18 27.91 -13.48
N HIS A 22 14.08 27.02 -13.92
CA HIS A 22 14.06 26.45 -15.25
C HIS A 22 13.57 25.00 -15.14
N ARG A 23 12.26 24.79 -15.20
CA ARG A 23 11.62 23.47 -15.13
C ARG A 23 10.99 23.10 -16.46
N LEU A 24 10.83 21.79 -16.68
CA LEU A 24 10.09 21.29 -17.81
C LEU A 24 8.59 21.52 -17.56
N ALA A 25 7.92 22.26 -18.46
CA ALA A 25 6.49 22.47 -18.35
C ALA A 25 5.73 21.16 -18.65
N HIS A 26 4.85 20.76 -17.74
CA HIS A 26 3.91 19.68 -18.02
C HIS A 26 2.75 20.22 -18.86
N HIS A 27 2.54 19.64 -20.03
CA HIS A 27 1.37 19.93 -20.86
C HIS A 27 0.16 19.14 -20.36
N VAL A 28 -0.96 19.84 -20.19
CA VAL A 28 -2.24 19.20 -19.88
C VAL A 28 -2.83 18.68 -21.19
N TYR A 29 -2.69 17.38 -21.42
CA TYR A 29 -3.31 16.73 -22.58
C TYR A 29 -4.83 16.52 -22.38
N PRO A 30 -5.62 16.41 -23.47
CA PRO A 30 -7.07 16.22 -23.40
C PRO A 30 -7.52 15.03 -22.53
N HIS A 31 -6.77 13.92 -22.53
CA HIS A 31 -7.10 12.76 -21.69
C HIS A 31 -7.01 13.05 -20.19
N ASN A 32 -6.15 13.99 -19.76
CA ASN A 32 -6.05 14.39 -18.36
C ASN A 32 -7.30 15.16 -17.94
N ILE A 33 -7.79 16.02 -18.83
CA ILE A 33 -9.04 16.77 -18.63
C ILE A 33 -10.21 15.80 -18.54
N GLN A 34 -10.32 14.86 -19.48
CA GLN A 34 -11.38 13.86 -19.47
C GLN A 34 -11.35 13.02 -18.17
N ARG A 35 -10.17 12.56 -17.74
CA ARG A 35 -10.01 11.83 -16.47
C ARG A 35 -10.44 12.66 -15.26
N MET A 36 -10.11 13.95 -15.25
CA MET A 36 -10.53 14.87 -14.19
C MET A 36 -12.05 15.03 -14.17
N VAL A 37 -12.68 15.27 -15.32
CA VAL A 37 -14.14 15.41 -15.44
C VAL A 37 -14.85 14.15 -14.95
N THR A 38 -14.39 12.96 -15.36
CA THR A 38 -14.97 11.69 -14.90
C THR A 38 -14.87 11.53 -13.37
N ARG A 39 -13.75 11.94 -12.76
CA ARG A 39 -13.60 11.91 -11.31
C ARG A 39 -14.56 12.86 -10.59
N LEU A 40 -14.73 14.06 -11.11
CA LEU A 40 -15.68 15.03 -10.57
C LEU A 40 -17.12 14.51 -10.63
N GLN A 41 -17.50 13.85 -11.73
CA GLN A 41 -18.80 13.20 -11.85
C GLN A 41 -19.02 12.07 -10.82
N ILE A 42 -17.98 11.26 -10.57
CA ILE A 42 -18.03 10.22 -9.52
C ILE A 42 -18.17 10.87 -8.15
N GLU A 43 -17.44 11.95 -7.89
CA GLU A 43 -17.51 12.69 -6.62
C GLU A 43 -18.89 13.29 -6.40
N GLU A 44 -19.49 13.92 -7.42
CA GLU A 44 -20.86 14.43 -7.36
C GLU A 44 -21.88 13.33 -7.04
N LYS A 45 -21.76 12.18 -7.69
CA LYS A 45 -22.60 11.01 -7.41
C LYS A 45 -22.41 10.52 -5.97
N ASN A 46 -21.18 10.47 -5.48
CA ASN A 46 -20.89 10.05 -4.10
C ASN A 46 -21.44 11.06 -3.09
N MET A 47 -21.31 12.36 -3.34
CA MET A 47 -21.87 13.40 -2.48
C MET A 47 -23.38 13.26 -2.35
N LEU A 48 -24.08 12.99 -3.45
CA LEU A 48 -25.53 12.75 -3.43
C LEU A 48 -25.91 11.58 -2.50
N TYR A 49 -25.18 10.47 -2.59
CA TYR A 49 -25.46 9.29 -1.75
C TYR A 49 -25.11 9.52 -0.28
N LEU A 50 -24.00 10.20 0.01
CA LEU A 50 -23.51 10.41 1.37
C LEU A 50 -24.26 11.53 2.12
N ARG A 51 -25.00 12.39 1.41
CA ARG A 51 -25.75 13.51 2.02
C ARG A 51 -26.91 13.06 2.92
N HIS A 52 -27.46 11.88 2.68
CA HIS A 52 -28.67 11.39 3.36
C HIS A 52 -28.34 10.18 4.25
N PRO A 53 -27.83 10.40 5.47
CA PRO A 53 -27.55 9.30 6.40
C PRO A 53 -28.85 8.63 6.86
N TYR A 54 -28.79 7.32 7.10
CA TYR A 54 -29.92 6.53 7.58
C TYR A 54 -30.19 6.74 9.09
N LEU A 55 -29.13 6.84 9.89
CA LEU A 55 -29.20 7.07 11.34
C LEU A 55 -28.77 8.49 11.67
N THR A 56 -29.40 9.07 12.68
CA THR A 56 -28.89 10.31 13.30
C THR A 56 -27.66 10.01 14.16
N PRO A 57 -26.79 10.99 14.43
CA PRO A 57 -25.61 10.78 15.29
C PRO A 57 -25.96 10.26 16.69
N GLU A 58 -27.14 10.61 17.19
CA GLU A 58 -27.64 10.12 18.49
C GLU A 58 -28.00 8.63 18.45
N GLN A 59 -28.60 8.17 17.35
CA GLN A 59 -28.97 6.77 17.14
C GLN A 59 -27.75 5.89 16.83
N ASP A 60 -26.75 6.44 16.15
CA ASP A 60 -25.50 5.73 15.86
C ASP A 60 -24.70 5.43 17.13
N ARG A 61 -24.84 6.26 18.16
CA ARG A 61 -24.10 6.09 19.42
C ARG A 61 -24.49 4.79 20.12
N GLY A 62 -23.55 3.83 20.11
CA GLY A 62 -23.67 2.59 20.86
C GLY A 62 -24.40 1.45 20.15
N HIS A 63 -24.83 1.64 18.89
CA HIS A 63 -25.57 0.62 18.15
C HIS A 63 -24.80 -0.70 17.96
N ALA A 64 -23.46 -0.64 17.93
CA ALA A 64 -22.57 -1.78 17.69
C ALA A 64 -21.87 -2.31 18.95
N ILE A 65 -22.20 -1.82 20.15
CA ILE A 65 -21.53 -2.24 21.39
C ILE A 65 -21.73 -3.74 21.64
N ALA A 66 -22.97 -4.24 21.49
CA ALA A 66 -23.29 -5.66 21.71
C ALA A 66 -22.59 -6.64 20.74
N LEU A 67 -21.88 -6.12 19.73
CA LEU A 67 -21.21 -6.92 18.72
C LEU A 67 -19.77 -7.27 19.10
N ASP A 68 -19.18 -6.61 20.11
CA ASP A 68 -17.84 -6.83 20.70
C ASP A 68 -16.65 -6.98 19.71
N LYS A 69 -16.86 -6.67 18.42
CA LYS A 69 -15.87 -6.84 17.35
C LYS A 69 -14.57 -6.09 17.61
N HIS A 70 -14.66 -4.93 18.24
CA HIS A 70 -13.48 -4.12 18.57
C HIS A 70 -12.62 -4.83 19.62
N GLU A 71 -13.23 -5.33 20.69
CA GLU A 71 -12.55 -6.04 21.76
C GLU A 71 -11.94 -7.36 21.28
N ASP A 72 -12.69 -8.11 20.48
CA ASP A 72 -12.21 -9.34 19.85
C ASP A 72 -11.02 -9.08 18.92
N TRP A 73 -11.08 -8.01 18.13
CA TRP A 73 -9.97 -7.63 17.26
C TRP A 73 -8.74 -7.24 18.07
N ILE A 74 -8.89 -6.41 19.12
CA ILE A 74 -7.79 -6.05 20.03
C ILE A 74 -7.19 -7.30 20.65
N ARG A 75 -8.02 -8.19 21.20
CA ARG A 75 -7.59 -9.45 21.82
C ARG A 75 -6.78 -10.30 20.86
N ARG A 76 -7.29 -10.49 19.63
CA ARG A 76 -6.61 -11.26 18.58
C ARG A 76 -5.27 -10.63 18.20
N MET A 77 -5.23 -9.31 18.03
CA MET A 77 -3.99 -8.59 17.73
C MET A 77 -2.97 -8.69 18.87
N ASN A 78 -3.41 -8.62 20.12
CA ASN A 78 -2.54 -8.78 21.28
C ASN A 78 -1.97 -10.20 21.38
N LEU A 79 -2.81 -11.22 21.17
CA LEU A 79 -2.37 -12.62 21.12
C LEU A 79 -1.38 -12.87 19.99
N TYR A 80 -1.65 -12.33 18.79
CA TYR A 80 -0.73 -12.41 17.67
C TYR A 80 0.62 -11.76 17.99
N ARG A 81 0.61 -10.53 18.52
CA ARG A 81 1.83 -9.82 18.92
C ARG A 81 2.61 -10.57 20.00
N ALA A 82 1.93 -11.18 20.96
CA ALA A 82 2.56 -12.02 21.97
C ALA A 82 3.19 -13.27 21.34
N ALA A 83 2.48 -13.96 20.45
CA ALA A 83 2.98 -15.14 19.76
C ALA A 83 4.22 -14.84 18.90
N VAL A 84 4.22 -13.73 18.15
CA VAL A 84 5.37 -13.31 17.32
C VAL A 84 6.60 -12.99 18.15
N ARG A 85 6.43 -12.46 19.37
CA ARG A 85 7.56 -12.17 20.28
C ARG A 85 8.20 -13.43 20.85
N VAL A 86 7.45 -14.52 20.96
CA VAL A 86 7.96 -15.78 21.51
C VAL A 86 8.68 -16.54 20.40
N ARG A 87 9.96 -16.88 20.63
CA ARG A 87 10.69 -17.77 19.73
C ARG A 87 10.02 -19.15 19.75
N PRO A 88 9.73 -19.77 18.60
CA PRO A 88 9.13 -21.11 18.60
C PRO A 88 10.04 -22.11 19.30
N SER A 89 9.44 -23.06 20.02
CA SER A 89 10.16 -24.19 20.60
C SER A 89 10.66 -25.10 19.48
N VAL A 90 11.95 -25.39 19.47
CA VAL A 90 12.58 -26.33 18.52
C VAL A 90 12.76 -27.67 19.22
N ARG A 91 12.29 -28.76 18.60
CA ARG A 91 12.45 -30.11 19.15
C ARG A 91 13.86 -30.65 18.89
N LEU A 92 14.30 -31.58 19.74
CA LEU A 92 15.63 -32.19 19.60
C LEU A 92 15.71 -33.05 18.33
N GLU A 93 14.63 -33.74 17.99
CA GLU A 93 14.46 -34.55 16.78
C GLU A 93 14.69 -33.72 15.51
N GLU A 94 14.12 -32.51 15.42
CA GLU A 94 14.29 -31.59 14.28
C GLU A 94 15.75 -31.18 14.08
N LYS A 95 16.54 -31.15 15.16
CA LYS A 95 17.98 -30.86 15.07
C LYS A 95 18.76 -32.08 14.57
N PHE A 96 18.35 -33.29 14.94
CA PHE A 96 19.01 -34.53 14.56
C PHE A 96 18.62 -35.06 13.18
N ASP A 97 17.51 -34.60 12.60
CA ASP A 97 17.08 -35.02 11.26
C ASP A 97 18.15 -34.73 10.19
N LYS A 98 18.97 -33.68 10.40
CA LYS A 98 20.11 -33.37 9.54
C LYS A 98 21.21 -34.43 9.54
N LEU A 99 21.28 -35.32 10.53
CA LEU A 99 22.26 -36.41 10.56
C LEU A 99 21.90 -37.55 9.60
N ARG A 100 20.63 -37.63 9.15
CA ARG A 100 20.16 -38.64 8.20
C ARG A 100 20.59 -38.38 6.76
N THR A 101 21.11 -37.18 6.43
CA THR A 101 21.55 -36.89 5.06
C THR A 101 22.75 -37.73 4.62
N THR A 102 23.47 -38.33 5.57
CA THR A 102 24.59 -39.25 5.33
C THR A 102 24.21 -40.72 5.47
N ASP A 103 22.93 -41.05 5.72
CA ASP A 103 22.49 -42.45 5.69
C ASP A 103 22.57 -42.97 4.25
N SER A 104 23.49 -43.88 4.02
CA SER A 104 23.61 -44.66 2.80
C SER A 104 23.49 -46.14 3.15
N TRP A 105 22.72 -46.89 2.38
CA TRP A 105 22.72 -48.34 2.47
C TRP A 105 24.09 -48.87 2.00
N GLU A 106 24.66 -49.81 2.74
CA GLU A 106 25.83 -50.57 2.26
C GLU A 106 25.40 -51.34 0.99
N VAL A 107 26.04 -51.04 -0.13
CA VAL A 107 25.95 -51.78 -1.39
C VAL A 107 27.14 -52.73 -1.47
#